data_AF-A0A7J5EVR8-F1
#
_entry.id   AF-A0A7J5EVR8-F1
#
_cell.length_a   1.000
_cell.length_b   1.000
_cell.length_c   1.000
_cell.angle_alpha   90.00
_cell.angle_beta   90.00
_cell.angle_gamma   90.00
#
_symmetry.space_group_name_H-M   'P 1'
#
loop_
_entity.id
_entity.type
_entity.pdbx_description
1 polymer ?
#
loop_
_entity_poly.entity_id
_entity_poly.type
_entity_poly.pdbx_seq_one_letter_code
_entity_poly.pdbx_strand_id
1 'polypeptide(L)'
;PILFARAWMREAGVTDEQLRTKMAQVFGGAFVLSLVIALNLAFFLGKHAGVAWGAGAGALAGIGWAAASLGIVFLFERRSLTLILIDGGYLAVAYTVMGAIIGAWP
;
A
#
# COMPACT_ATOMS: atom_id res chain seq x y z
N PRO A 1 -1.34 7.28 -9.96
CA PRO A 1 -0.77 7.13 -11.32
C PRO A 1 -1.84 6.65 -12.32
N ILE A 2 -2.09 7.41 -13.38
CA ILE A 2 -3.12 7.11 -14.40
C ILE A 2 -2.85 5.76 -15.10
N LEU A 3 -1.59 5.29 -15.08
CA LEU A 3 -1.11 4.14 -15.86
C LEU A 3 -1.94 2.85 -15.69
N PHE A 4 -2.42 2.54 -14.48
CA PHE A 4 -3.18 1.31 -14.20
C PHE A 4 -4.64 1.54 -13.82
N ALA A 5 -5.14 2.77 -13.84
CA ALA A 5 -6.46 3.10 -13.30
C ALA A 5 -7.60 2.32 -13.98
N ARG A 6 -7.59 2.25 -15.33
CA ARG A 6 -8.62 1.53 -16.09
C ARG A 6 -8.56 0.01 -15.87
N ALA A 7 -7.36 -0.56 -15.85
CA ALA A 7 -7.17 -1.99 -15.60
C ALA A 7 -7.62 -2.33 -14.18
N TRP A 8 -7.22 -1.55 -13.19
CA TRP A 8 -7.64 -1.71 -11.80
C TRP A 8 -9.16 -1.64 -11.66
N MET A 9 -9.83 -0.60 -12.20
CA MET A 9 -11.29 -0.48 -12.11
C MET A 9 -12.01 -1.70 -12.68
N ARG A 10 -11.55 -2.19 -13.85
CA ARG A 10 -12.11 -3.38 -14.49
C ARG A 10 -11.98 -4.62 -13.61
N GLU A 11 -10.79 -4.88 -13.07
CA GLU A 11 -10.54 -6.08 -12.26
C GLU A 11 -11.15 -6.00 -10.86
N ALA A 12 -11.17 -4.81 -10.26
CA ALA A 12 -11.75 -4.55 -8.95
C ALA A 12 -13.30 -4.51 -8.99
N GLY A 13 -13.89 -4.30 -10.17
CA GLY A 13 -15.34 -4.14 -10.35
C GLY A 13 -15.85 -2.78 -9.90
N VAL A 14 -15.01 -1.75 -9.95
CA VAL A 14 -15.33 -0.39 -9.51
C VAL A 14 -15.87 0.42 -10.68
N THR A 15 -17.05 1.01 -10.53
CA THR A 15 -17.68 1.87 -11.55
C THR A 15 -17.34 3.34 -11.37
N ASP A 16 -17.45 4.13 -12.44
CA ASP A 16 -17.26 5.59 -12.39
C ASP A 16 -18.19 6.29 -11.41
N GLU A 17 -19.39 5.76 -11.20
CA GLU A 17 -20.35 6.30 -10.23
C GLU A 17 -19.85 6.08 -8.80
N GLN A 18 -19.34 4.88 -8.49
CA GLN A 18 -18.79 4.58 -7.16
C GLN A 18 -17.61 5.50 -6.82
N LEU A 19 -16.76 5.84 -7.79
CA LEU A 19 -15.64 6.76 -7.59
C LEU A 19 -16.06 8.17 -7.16
N ARG A 20 -17.29 8.58 -7.47
CA ARG A 20 -17.83 9.90 -7.12
C ARG A 20 -18.55 9.92 -5.78
N THR A 21 -18.81 8.74 -5.21
CA THR A 21 -19.52 8.62 -3.93
C THR A 21 -18.56 8.40 -2.77
N LYS A 22 -18.90 8.93 -1.58
CA LYS A 22 -18.18 8.68 -0.32
C LYS A 22 -16.67 8.97 -0.35
N MET A 23 -16.18 9.82 -1.27
CA MET A 23 -14.75 10.09 -1.44
C MET A 23 -14.08 10.54 -0.13
N ALA A 24 -14.71 11.46 0.61
CA ALA A 24 -14.17 11.93 1.89
C ALA A 24 -13.99 10.78 2.91
N GLN A 25 -14.92 9.83 2.95
CA GLN A 25 -14.83 8.67 3.85
C GLN A 25 -13.72 7.72 3.41
N VAL A 26 -13.61 7.44 2.10
CA VAL A 26 -12.58 6.55 1.55
C VAL A 26 -11.18 7.13 1.76
N PHE A 27 -10.95 8.38 1.36
CA PHE A 27 -9.65 9.02 1.50
C PHE A 27 -9.30 9.32 2.96
N GLY A 28 -10.27 9.76 3.76
CA GLY A 28 -10.08 9.97 5.20
C GLY A 28 -9.72 8.68 5.93
N GLY A 29 -10.45 7.59 5.64
CA GLY A 29 -10.17 6.27 6.21
C GLY A 29 -8.80 5.74 5.78
N ALA A 30 -8.47 5.83 4.48
CA ALA A 30 -7.18 5.42 3.95
C ALA A 30 -6.03 6.22 4.59
N PHE A 31 -6.21 7.52 4.82
CA PHE A 31 -5.22 8.36 5.48
C PHE A 31 -4.97 7.92 6.93
N VAL A 32 -6.04 7.68 7.71
CA VAL A 32 -5.91 7.21 9.10
C VAL A 32 -5.22 5.85 9.16
N LEU A 33 -5.62 4.89 8.31
CA LEU A 33 -4.96 3.59 8.23
C LEU A 33 -3.48 3.73 7.84
N SER A 34 -3.17 4.64 6.92
CA SER A 34 -1.78 4.93 6.53
C SER A 34 -0.95 5.47 7.69
N LEU A 35 -1.53 6.29 8.58
CA LEU A 35 -0.85 6.75 9.80
C LEU A 35 -0.59 5.60 10.78
N VAL A 36 -1.55 4.68 10.95
CA VAL A 36 -1.35 3.49 11.80
C VAL A 36 -0.21 2.63 11.27
N ILE A 37 -0.17 2.39 9.96
CA ILE A 37 0.92 1.65 9.31
C ILE A 37 2.25 2.39 9.52
N ALA A 38 2.30 3.70 9.31
CA ALA A 38 3.51 4.50 9.47
C ALA A 38 4.05 4.45 10.90
N LEU A 39 3.18 4.56 11.90
CA LEU A 39 3.55 4.45 13.31
C LEU A 39 4.10 3.05 13.62
N ASN A 40 3.44 1.99 13.15
CA ASN A 40 3.92 0.62 13.33
C ASN A 40 5.32 0.43 12.70
N LEU A 41 5.50 0.90 11.47
CA LEU A 41 6.77 0.80 10.75
C LEU A 41 7.88 1.60 11.47
N ALA A 42 7.55 2.77 12.02
CA ALA A 42 8.49 3.58 12.81
C ALA A 42 8.94 2.86 14.09
N PHE A 43 8.05 2.15 14.78
CA PHE A 43 8.42 1.33 15.94
C PHE A 43 9.38 0.19 15.55
N PHE A 44 9.21 -0.42 14.38
CA PHE A 44 10.12 -1.47 13.89
C PHE A 44 11.48 -0.93 13.43
N LEU A 45 11.51 0.24 12.79
CA LEU A 45 12.73 0.86 12.24
C LEU A 45 13.67 1.40 13.33
N GLY A 46 13.11 1.95 14.41
CA GLY A 46 13.90 2.59 15.46
C GLY A 46 14.53 3.92 15.04
N LYS A 47 15.17 4.61 15.99
CA LYS A 47 15.59 6.02 15.85
C LYS A 47 16.75 6.29 14.87
N HIS A 48 17.45 5.25 14.41
CA HIS A 48 18.70 5.41 13.62
C HIS A 48 18.71 4.60 12.34
N ALA A 49 17.53 4.28 11.79
CA ALA A 49 17.43 3.55 10.54
C ALA A 49 18.18 4.25 9.39
N GLY A 50 18.01 5.58 9.25
CA GLY A 50 18.46 6.29 8.06
C GLY A 50 17.61 5.94 6.82
N VAL A 51 17.68 6.78 5.78
CA VAL A 51 16.80 6.68 4.60
C VAL A 51 16.93 5.35 3.87
N ALA A 52 18.16 4.85 3.69
CA ALA A 52 18.43 3.63 2.93
C ALA A 52 17.84 2.38 3.61
N TRP A 53 18.08 2.22 4.91
CA TRP A 53 17.46 1.11 5.67
C TRP A 53 15.96 1.31 5.79
N GLY A 54 15.50 2.54 6.01
CA GLY A 54 14.08 2.92 6.00
C GLY A 54 13.36 2.42 4.74
N ALA A 55 13.89 2.78 3.57
CA ALA A 55 13.36 2.36 2.29
C ALA A 55 13.42 0.83 2.11
N GLY A 56 14.56 0.20 2.48
CA GLY A 56 14.76 -1.24 2.36
C GLY A 56 13.82 -2.06 3.23
N ALA A 57 13.73 -1.74 4.52
CA ALA A 57 12.80 -2.39 5.44
C ALA A 57 11.33 -2.11 5.07
N GLY A 58 11.03 -0.89 4.61
CA GLY A 58 9.73 -0.57 4.02
C GLY A 58 9.40 -1.45 2.82
N ALA A 59 10.34 -1.64 1.88
CA ALA A 59 10.16 -2.53 0.74
C ALA A 59 9.95 -3.98 1.16
N LEU A 60 10.73 -4.49 2.12
CA LEU A 60 10.57 -5.85 2.65
C LEU A 60 9.21 -6.05 3.33
N ALA A 61 8.75 -5.08 4.12
CA ALA A 61 7.43 -5.12 4.74
C ALA A 61 6.31 -5.02 3.68
N GLY A 62 6.46 -4.12 2.72
CA GLY A 62 5.49 -3.92 1.65
C GLY A 62 5.34 -5.12 0.73
N ILE A 63 6.45 -5.73 0.29
CA ILE A 63 6.45 -6.89 -0.61
C ILE A 63 6.17 -8.18 0.18
N GLY A 64 6.95 -8.43 1.23
CA GLY A 64 6.98 -9.70 1.94
C GLY A 64 5.79 -9.90 2.87
N TRP A 65 5.29 -8.84 3.50
CA TRP A 65 4.12 -8.95 4.39
C TRP A 65 2.85 -8.45 3.71
N ALA A 66 2.80 -7.17 3.31
CA ALA A 66 1.55 -6.56 2.88
C ALA A 66 1.05 -7.16 1.54
N ALA A 67 1.87 -7.09 0.49
CA ALA A 67 1.50 -7.59 -0.83
C ALA A 67 1.34 -9.11 -0.86
N ALA A 68 2.22 -9.87 -0.19
CA ALA A 68 2.09 -11.32 -0.12
C ALA A 68 0.81 -11.76 0.62
N SER A 69 0.48 -11.14 1.75
CA SER A 69 -0.75 -11.45 2.50
C SER A 69 -2.00 -11.10 1.69
N LEU A 70 -2.00 -9.94 1.01
CA LEU A 70 -3.07 -9.57 0.09
C LEU A 70 -3.21 -10.60 -1.04
N GLY A 71 -2.09 -11.03 -1.62
CA GLY A 71 -2.05 -12.06 -2.66
C GLY A 71 -2.67 -13.37 -2.19
N ILE A 72 -2.37 -13.83 -0.97
CA ILE A 72 -2.98 -15.04 -0.39
C ILE A 72 -4.50 -14.89 -0.31
N VAL A 73 -5.00 -13.77 0.24
CA VAL A 73 -6.43 -13.49 0.34
C VAL A 73 -7.08 -13.46 -1.04
N PHE A 74 -6.45 -12.77 -2.00
CA PHE A 74 -6.94 -12.65 -3.36
C PHE A 74 -6.95 -13.98 -4.13
N LEU A 75 -6.01 -14.89 -3.84
CA LEU A 75 -6.04 -16.26 -4.38
C LEU A 75 -7.28 -17.02 -3.89
N PHE A 76 -7.62 -16.92 -2.60
CA PHE A 76 -8.84 -17.54 -2.06
C PHE A 76 -10.11 -16.92 -2.62
N GLU A 77 -10.11 -15.60 -2.82
CA GLU A 77 -11.20 -14.86 -3.46
C GLU A 77 -11.26 -15.05 -4.98
N ARG A 78 -10.31 -15.79 -5.58
CA ARG A 78 -10.18 -15.99 -7.03
C ARG A 78 -10.09 -14.68 -7.82
N ARG A 79 -9.46 -13.66 -7.25
CA ARG A 79 -9.19 -12.39 -7.91
C ARG A 79 -8.08 -12.57 -8.95
N SER A 80 -8.05 -11.69 -9.94
CA SER A 80 -7.09 -11.80 -11.04
C SER A 80 -5.65 -11.48 -10.61
N LEU A 81 -4.68 -12.12 -11.26
CA LEU A 81 -3.26 -11.81 -11.07
C LEU A 81 -2.95 -10.34 -11.37
N THR A 82 -3.67 -9.74 -12.33
CA THR A 82 -3.56 -8.31 -12.65
C THR A 82 -3.90 -7.46 -11.43
N LEU A 83 -4.99 -7.77 -10.72
CA LEU A 83 -5.38 -7.02 -9.52
C LEU A 83 -4.36 -7.22 -8.37
N ILE A 84 -3.87 -8.45 -8.19
CA ILE A 84 -2.82 -8.76 -7.21
C ILE A 84 -1.56 -7.93 -7.48
N LEU A 85 -1.12 -7.84 -8.73
CA LEU A 85 0.08 -7.07 -9.10
C LEU A 85 -0.12 -5.57 -8.95
N ILE A 86 -1.32 -5.05 -9.25
CA ILE A 86 -1.61 -3.62 -9.11
C ILE A 86 -1.68 -3.23 -7.64
N ASP A 87 -2.51 -3.91 -6.84
CA ASP A 87 -2.73 -3.54 -5.44
C ASP A 87 -1.52 -3.92 -4.57
N GLY A 88 -0.92 -5.10 -4.81
CA GLY A 88 0.31 -5.51 -4.16
C GLY A 88 1.50 -4.62 -4.53
N GLY A 89 1.62 -4.24 -5.80
CA GLY A 89 2.65 -3.29 -6.25
C GLY A 89 2.47 -1.89 -5.65
N TYR A 90 1.23 -1.42 -5.53
CA TYR A 90 0.91 -0.19 -4.81
C TYR A 90 1.36 -0.25 -3.35
N LEU A 91 1.04 -1.33 -2.63
CA LEU A 91 1.46 -1.51 -1.24
C LEU A 91 2.98 -1.57 -1.11
N ALA A 92 3.67 -2.30 -2.00
CA ALA A 92 5.13 -2.36 -2.02
C ALA A 92 5.74 -0.94 -2.12
N VAL A 93 5.32 -0.17 -3.12
CA VAL A 93 5.81 1.20 -3.32
C VAL A 93 5.44 2.11 -2.16
N ALA A 94 4.19 2.04 -1.67
CA ALA A 94 3.72 2.88 -0.57
C ALA A 94 4.54 2.65 0.71
N TYR A 95 4.80 1.39 1.06
CA TYR A 95 5.61 1.06 2.24
C TYR A 95 7.09 1.44 2.06
N THR A 96 7.67 1.27 0.87
CA THR A 96 9.03 1.74 0.59
C THR A 96 9.16 3.25 0.80
N VAL A 97 8.22 4.03 0.23
CA VAL A 97 8.23 5.50 0.38
C VAL A 97 8.01 5.89 1.84
N MET A 98 7.06 5.26 2.51
CA MET A 98 6.79 5.50 3.93
C MET A 98 8.00 5.21 4.81
N GLY A 99 8.66 4.07 4.60
CA GLY A 99 9.88 3.70 5.32
C GLY A 99 11.04 4.66 5.04
N ALA A 100 11.20 5.14 3.80
CA ALA A 100 12.20 6.14 3.45
C ALA A 100 11.95 7.47 4.19
N ILE A 101 10.70 7.92 4.26
CA ILE A 101 10.30 9.14 4.99
C ILE A 101 10.60 8.99 6.48
N ILE A 102 10.24 7.85 7.08
CA ILE A 102 10.52 7.57 8.49
C ILE A 102 12.03 7.54 8.73
N GLY A 103 12.79 6.87 7.87
CA GLY A 103 14.26 6.80 7.99
C GLY A 103 14.97 8.13 7.75
N ALA A 104 14.33 9.08 7.06
CA ALA A 104 14.82 10.45 6.91
C ALA A 104 14.55 11.31 8.15
N TRP A 105 13.66 10.87 9.03
CA TRP A 105 13.30 11.61 10.23
C TRP A 105 14.36 11.40 11.32
N PRO A 106 14.93 12.48 11.88
CA PRO A 106 15.99 12.40 12.90
C PRO A 106 15.51 11.89 14.27
#